data_AF-W2XKX3-F1
#
_entry.id   AF-W2XKX3-F1
#
_cell.length_a   1.000
_cell.length_b   1.000
_cell.length_c   1.000
_cell.angle_alpha   90.00
_cell.angle_beta   90.00
_cell.angle_gamma   90.00
#
_symmetry.space_group_name_H-M   'P 1'
#
loop_
_entity.id
_entity.type
_entity.pdbx_description
1 polymer ?
#
loop_
_entity_poly.entity_id
_entity_poly.type
_entity_poly.pdbx_seq_one_letter_code
_entity_poly.pdbx_strand_id
1 'polypeptide(L)'
;LPQTKSDSKSTSAMDYQVLAREFLRSRANELQVLQDNMDMMAETINDLQYAREELEAILLREAEAINELTASIGETPGSSGYTFSSGVLLGQITKILQRRS
;
A
#
# COMPACT_ATOMS: atom_id res chain seq x y z
N LEU A 1 7.25 -70.46 -10.48
CA LEU A 1 6.80 -69.06 -10.36
C LEU A 1 8.01 -68.17 -10.11
N PRO A 2 8.24 -67.13 -10.93
CA PRO A 2 8.71 -65.87 -10.36
C PRO A 2 8.18 -64.65 -11.12
N GLN A 3 7.29 -63.87 -10.51
CA GLN A 3 6.89 -62.52 -10.93
C GLN A 3 6.58 -61.71 -9.66
N THR A 4 7.60 -61.12 -9.02
CA THR A 4 7.37 -60.22 -7.87
C THR A 4 8.33 -59.04 -7.78
N LYS A 5 9.48 -59.03 -8.48
CA LYS A 5 10.41 -57.89 -8.45
C LYS A 5 10.06 -56.76 -9.44
N SER A 6 9.31 -57.09 -10.50
CA SER A 6 8.83 -56.15 -11.52
C SER A 6 7.78 -55.19 -10.94
N ASP A 7 6.78 -55.74 -10.27
CA ASP A 7 5.59 -54.99 -9.90
C ASP A 7 5.90 -53.97 -8.80
N SER A 8 6.66 -54.34 -7.76
CA SER A 8 7.01 -53.45 -6.65
C SER A 8 7.84 -52.22 -7.07
N LYS A 9 8.68 -52.35 -8.10
CA LYS A 9 9.49 -51.22 -8.61
C LYS A 9 8.64 -50.25 -9.43
N SER A 10 7.64 -50.77 -10.15
CA SER A 10 6.66 -49.97 -10.89
C SER A 10 5.69 -49.24 -9.94
N THR A 11 5.24 -49.89 -8.86
CA THR A 11 4.37 -49.25 -7.86
C THR A 11 5.07 -48.11 -7.15
N SER A 12 6.32 -48.30 -6.73
CA SER A 12 7.11 -47.26 -6.08
C SER A 12 7.35 -46.04 -7.00
N ALA A 13 7.63 -46.27 -8.28
CA ALA A 13 7.80 -45.17 -9.24
C ALA A 13 6.49 -44.38 -9.47
N MET A 14 5.36 -45.08 -9.53
CA MET A 14 4.02 -44.46 -9.62
C MET A 14 3.71 -43.61 -8.38
N ASP A 15 4.02 -44.11 -7.18
CA ASP A 15 3.78 -43.39 -5.92
C ASP A 15 4.61 -42.09 -5.82
N TYR A 16 5.87 -42.12 -6.27
CA TYR A 16 6.70 -40.90 -6.31
C TYR A 16 6.18 -39.88 -7.33
N GLN A 17 5.66 -40.33 -8.48
CA GLN A 17 5.06 -39.42 -9.46
C GLN A 17 3.80 -38.74 -8.92
N VAL A 18 2.94 -39.49 -8.22
CA VAL A 18 1.75 -38.94 -7.56
C VAL A 18 2.16 -37.93 -6.50
N LEU A 19 3.13 -38.25 -5.65
CA LEU A 19 3.62 -37.34 -4.61
C LEU A 19 4.21 -36.04 -5.19
N ALA A 20 5.02 -36.15 -6.25
CA ALA A 20 5.59 -34.99 -6.93
C ALA A 20 4.50 -34.11 -7.55
N ARG A 21 3.47 -34.72 -8.13
CA ARG A 21 2.34 -33.99 -8.71
C ARG A 21 1.54 -33.24 -7.65
N GLU A 22 1.21 -33.89 -6.53
CA GLU A 22 0.47 -33.24 -5.44
C GLU A 22 1.30 -32.13 -4.79
N PHE A 23 2.61 -32.33 -4.62
CA PHE A 23 3.51 -31.28 -4.14
C PHE A 23 3.51 -30.06 -5.08
N LEU A 24 3.69 -30.27 -6.39
CA LEU A 24 3.67 -29.19 -7.37
C LEU A 24 2.31 -28.48 -7.41
N ARG A 25 1.21 -29.23 -7.27
CA ARG A 25 -0.14 -28.67 -7.19
C ARG A 25 -0.33 -27.80 -5.94
N SER A 26 0.14 -28.26 -4.78
CA SER A 26 0.12 -27.47 -3.54
C SER A 26 0.90 -26.17 -3.71
N ARG A 27 2.10 -26.24 -4.30
CA ARG A 27 2.93 -25.06 -4.57
C ARG A 27 2.27 -24.08 -5.54
N ALA A 28 1.64 -24.59 -6.60
CA ALA A 28 0.91 -23.74 -7.54
C ALA A 28 -0.27 -23.02 -6.85
N ASN A 29 -0.99 -23.71 -5.97
CA ASN A 29 -2.07 -23.11 -5.20
C ASN A 29 -1.56 -22.03 -4.23
N GLU A 30 -0.46 -22.30 -3.51
CA GLU A 30 0.18 -21.32 -2.61
C GLU A 30 0.61 -20.05 -3.37
N LEU A 31 1.20 -20.22 -4.55
CA LEU A 31 1.59 -19.09 -5.41
C LEU A 31 0.39 -18.30 -5.92
N GLN A 32 -0.71 -18.98 -6.26
CA GLN A 32 -1.94 -18.30 -6.69
C GLN A 32 -2.52 -17.45 -5.55
N VAL A 33 -2.62 -18.01 -4.34
CA VAL A 33 -3.10 -17.26 -3.16
C VAL A 33 -2.20 -16.05 -2.87
N LEU A 34 -0.87 -16.22 -3.01
CA LEU A 34 0.05 -15.10 -2.85
C LEU A 34 -0.16 -14.02 -3.91
N GLN A 35 -0.42 -14.42 -5.17
CA GLN A 35 -0.70 -13.48 -6.25
C GLN A 35 -2.00 -12.71 -6.00
N ASP A 36 -3.07 -13.40 -5.62
CA ASP A 36 -4.36 -12.77 -5.31
C ASP A 36 -4.21 -11.75 -4.15
N ASN A 37 -3.39 -12.08 -3.14
CA ASN A 37 -3.08 -11.16 -2.05
C ASN A 37 -2.28 -9.93 -2.52
N MET A 38 -1.31 -10.10 -3.43
CA MET A 38 -0.56 -8.98 -3.99
C MET A 38 -1.46 -8.05 -4.81
N ASP A 39 -2.40 -8.60 -5.57
CA ASP A 39 -3.36 -7.82 -6.34
C ASP A 39 -4.28 -6.99 -5.42
N MET A 40 -4.78 -7.59 -4.34
CA MET A 40 -5.56 -6.89 -3.31
C MET A 40 -4.76 -5.79 -2.60
N MET A 41 -3.48 -6.05 -2.31
CA MET A 41 -2.59 -5.04 -1.73
C MET A 41 -2.36 -3.87 -2.70
N ALA A 42 -2.24 -4.14 -4.00
CA ALA A 42 -2.10 -3.10 -5.02
C ALA A 42 -3.35 -2.21 -5.09
N GLU A 43 -4.54 -2.81 -5.05
CA GLU A 43 -5.80 -2.06 -4.97
C GLU A 43 -5.88 -1.19 -3.72
N THR A 44 -5.55 -1.76 -2.55
CA THR A 44 -5.54 -1.00 -1.28
C THR A 44 -4.55 0.17 -1.30
N ILE A 45 -3.38 -0.01 -1.95
CA ILE A 45 -2.40 1.07 -2.11
C ILE A 45 -2.96 2.17 -3.01
N ASN A 46 -3.64 1.83 -4.10
CA ASN A 46 -4.27 2.82 -4.98
C ASN A 46 -5.35 3.62 -4.24
N ASP A 47 -6.21 2.96 -3.47
CA ASP A 47 -7.23 3.62 -2.65
C ASP A 47 -6.61 4.60 -1.65
N LEU A 48 -5.51 4.19 -1.00
CA LEU A 48 -4.79 5.05 -0.07
C LEU A 48 -4.14 6.25 -0.77
N GLN A 49 -3.62 6.07 -1.99
CA GLN A 49 -3.07 7.15 -2.79
C GLN A 49 -4.17 8.16 -3.16
N TYR A 50 -5.33 7.68 -3.58
CA TYR A 50 -6.49 8.53 -3.88
C TYR A 50 -6.94 9.33 -2.65
N ALA A 51 -7.11 8.66 -1.49
CA ALA A 51 -7.47 9.33 -0.25
C ALA A 51 -6.44 10.38 0.20
N ARG A 52 -5.14 10.12 -0.05
CA ARG A 52 -4.07 11.09 0.20
C ARG A 52 -4.22 12.34 -0.67
N GLU A 53 -4.47 12.17 -1.96
CA GLU A 53 -4.66 13.27 -2.91
C GLU A 53 -5.88 14.12 -2.55
N GLU A 54 -7.00 13.49 -2.16
CA GLU A 54 -8.17 14.22 -1.67
C GLU A 54 -7.86 15.04 -0.42
N LEU A 55 -7.15 14.46 0.54
CA LEU A 55 -6.74 15.15 1.77
C LEU A 55 -5.81 16.33 1.47
N GLU A 56 -4.83 16.16 0.58
CA GLU A 56 -3.92 17.23 0.15
C GLU A 56 -4.70 18.40 -0.49
N ALA A 57 -5.69 18.10 -1.32
CA ALA A 57 -6.55 19.12 -1.92
C ALA A 57 -7.41 19.86 -0.88
N ILE A 58 -7.94 19.17 0.13
CA ILE A 58 -8.67 19.79 1.24
C ILE A 58 -7.74 20.73 2.02
N LEU A 59 -6.56 20.24 2.41
CA LEU A 59 -5.60 21.03 3.19
C LEU A 59 -5.14 22.29 2.46
N LEU A 60 -4.96 22.21 1.13
CA LEU A 60 -4.62 23.38 0.32
C LEU A 60 -5.73 24.45 0.36
N ARG A 61 -6.99 24.04 0.17
CA ARG A 61 -8.15 24.95 0.23
C ARG A 61 -8.29 25.60 1.61
N GLU A 62 -8.12 24.84 2.68
CA GLU A 62 -8.18 25.37 4.05
C GLU A 62 -7.05 26.37 4.32
N ALA A 63 -5.83 26.09 3.82
CA ALA A 63 -4.71 27.02 3.95
C ALA A 63 -4.98 28.35 3.21
N GLU A 64 -5.57 28.30 2.01
CA GLU A 64 -6.00 29.48 1.26
C GLU A 64 -7.06 30.28 2.04
N ALA A 65 -8.10 29.62 2.56
CA ALA A 65 -9.14 30.26 3.35
C ALA A 65 -8.58 30.96 4.61
N ILE A 66 -7.64 30.32 5.32
CA ILE A 66 -6.98 30.91 6.49
C ILE A 66 -6.14 32.13 6.11
N ASN A 67 -5.44 32.08 4.98
CA ASN A 67 -4.64 33.22 4.50
C ASN A 67 -5.53 34.40 4.15
N GLU A 68 -6.68 34.16 3.49
CA GLU A 68 -7.67 35.20 3.18
C GLU A 68 -8.27 35.82 4.45
N LEU A 69 -8.65 34.99 5.44
CA LEU A 69 -9.15 35.47 6.73
C LEU A 69 -8.10 36.32 7.46
N THR A 70 -6.84 35.89 7.46
CA THR A 70 -5.73 36.62 8.10
C THR A 70 -5.50 37.97 7.43
N ALA A 71 -5.54 38.02 6.09
CA ALA A 71 -5.45 39.26 5.33
C ALA A 71 -6.63 40.21 5.61
N SER A 72 -7.85 39.66 5.78
CA SER A 72 -9.06 40.43 6.07
C SER A 72 -9.09 41.03 7.49
N ILE A 73 -8.45 40.40 8.47
CA ILE A 73 -8.43 40.87 9.87
C ILE A 73 -7.41 42.01 10.06
N GLY A 74 -6.49 42.22 9.11
CA GLY A 74 -5.57 43.36 9.14
C GLY A 74 -4.54 43.29 10.26
N GLU A 75 -4.04 42.09 10.60
CA GLU A 75 -2.94 41.98 11.57
C GLU A 75 -1.65 42.60 11.02
N THR A 76 -1.39 43.84 11.42
CA THR A 76 -0.05 44.44 11.38
C THR A 76 0.91 43.61 12.23
N PRO A 77 2.15 43.35 11.77
CA PRO A 77 3.14 42.62 12.55
C PRO A 77 3.51 43.43 13.79
N GLY A 78 3.02 43.01 14.96
CA GLY A 78 3.25 43.72 16.22
C GLY A 78 3.10 42.83 17.44
N SER A 79 4.25 42.57 18.10
CA SER A 79 4.39 42.42 19.56
C SER A 79 4.43 41.03 20.21
N SER A 80 4.64 39.92 19.50
CA SER A 80 5.19 38.72 20.14
C SER A 80 5.92 37.89 19.10
N GLY A 81 7.18 37.52 19.39
CA GLY A 81 8.15 37.01 18.42
C GLY A 81 7.84 35.65 17.78
N TYR A 82 6.61 35.15 17.86
CA TYR A 82 6.10 34.02 17.09
C TYR A 82 4.62 34.25 16.81
N THR A 83 4.29 34.70 15.60
CA THR A 83 2.93 34.58 15.07
C THR A 83 2.73 33.14 14.63
N PHE A 84 2.06 32.34 15.47
CA PHE A 84 1.61 31.01 15.07
C PHE A 84 0.51 31.18 14.01
N SER A 85 0.92 31.23 12.74
CA SER A 85 0.01 31.23 11.61
C SER A 85 -0.30 29.78 11.24
N SER A 86 -1.54 29.37 11.47
CA SER A 86 -2.05 28.07 11.02
C SER A 86 -1.88 27.87 9.51
N GLY A 87 -1.95 28.94 8.71
CA GLY A 87 -1.69 28.91 7.26
C GLY A 87 -0.25 28.58 6.90
N VAL A 88 0.73 29.12 7.64
CA VAL A 88 2.15 28.78 7.45
C VAL A 88 2.43 27.33 7.85
N LEU A 89 1.86 26.86 8.96
CA LEU A 89 2.00 25.48 9.40
C LEU A 89 1.39 24.50 8.38
N LEU A 90 0.19 24.79 7.88
CA LEU A 90 -0.46 24.01 6.83
C LEU A 90 0.38 23.99 5.55
N GLY A 91 0.89 25.15 5.10
CA GLY A 91 1.77 25.21 3.94
C GLY A 91 3.08 24.43 4.10
N GLN A 92 3.63 24.34 5.32
CA GLN A 92 4.78 23.48 5.62
C GLN A 92 4.40 22.00 5.57
N ILE A 93 3.25 21.62 6.12
CA ILE A 93 2.73 20.25 6.07
C ILE A 93 2.52 19.82 4.60
N THR A 94 1.89 20.65 3.77
CA THR A 94 1.68 20.35 2.34
C THR A 94 3.00 20.16 1.59
N LYS A 95 4.02 21.00 1.85
CA LYS A 95 5.35 20.84 1.23
C LYS A 95 6.06 19.56 1.66
N ILE A 96 5.86 19.11 2.90
CA ILE A 96 6.42 17.84 3.39
C ILE A 96 5.73 16.65 2.73
N LEU A 97 4.41 16.72 2.55
CA LEU A 97 3.63 15.70 1.85
C LEU A 97 4.06 15.59 0.36
N GLN A 98 4.23 16.73 -0.33
CA GLN A 98 4.67 16.77 -1.73
C GLN A 98 6.13 16.33 -1.97
N ARG A 99 7.04 16.50 -1.01
CA ARG A 99 8.45 16.08 -1.17
C ARG A 99 8.69 14.58 -1.03
N ARG A 100 7.68 13.79 -0.65
CA ARG A 100 7.79 12.34 -0.45
C ARG A 100 7.12 11.49 -1.54
N SER A 101 6.52 12.10 -2.55
CA SER A 101 6.15 11.44 -3.83
C SER A 101 7.33 11.47 -4.80
#